data_AF-A0A3G6UHW3-F1
#
_entry.id   AF-A0A3G6UHW3-F1
#
_cell.length_a   1.000
_cell.length_b   1.000
_cell.length_c   1.000
_cell.angle_alpha   90.00
_cell.angle_beta   90.00
_cell.angle_gamma   90.00
#
_symmetry.space_group_name_H-M   'P 1'
#
loop_
_entity.id
_entity.type
_entity.pdbx_description
1 polymer ?
#
loop_
_entity_poly.entity_id
_entity_poly.type
_entity_poly.pdbx_seq_one_letter_code
_entity_poly.pdbx_strand_id
1 'polypeptide(L)'
;MNRDIMTLNEEKAGDPLDIQTLYDEIYDRLEKDHNQVMGTLQQNGLNEEEKEKAERMELALQTAKDIFENIMTPGTSMKIVHSKGSLTIEIND
;
A
#
# COMPACT_ATOMS: atom_id res chain seq x y z
N MET A 1 -31.97 32.82 -32.50
CA MET A 1 -31.84 32.49 -31.06
C MET A 1 -31.59 30.99 -30.95
N ASN A 2 -30.54 30.64 -30.20
CA ASN A 2 -29.97 29.34 -29.83
C ASN A 2 -31.01 28.21 -29.61
N ARG A 3 -30.68 26.90 -29.67
CA ARG A 3 -29.53 26.22 -29.06
C ARG A 3 -29.21 24.90 -29.76
N ASP A 4 -27.93 24.72 -30.06
CA ASP A 4 -27.28 23.41 -30.14
C ASP A 4 -27.50 22.65 -28.82
N ILE A 5 -28.04 21.45 -28.90
CA ILE A 5 -27.95 20.48 -27.79
C ILE A 5 -26.88 19.47 -28.20
N MET A 6 -25.65 19.77 -27.80
CA MET A 6 -24.62 18.75 -27.60
C MET A 6 -25.10 17.83 -26.48
N THR A 7 -25.45 16.60 -26.82
CA THR A 7 -25.50 15.51 -25.83
C THR A 7 -24.06 15.16 -25.49
N LEU A 8 -23.58 15.74 -24.39
CA LEU A 8 -22.33 15.35 -23.73
C LEU A 8 -22.48 13.93 -23.18
N ASN A 9 -21.44 13.13 -23.39
CA ASN A 9 -21.23 11.81 -22.82
C ASN A 9 -21.45 11.83 -21.30
N GLU A 10 -22.45 11.11 -20.82
CA GLU A 10 -22.44 10.60 -19.45
C GLU A 10 -21.55 9.34 -19.47
N GLU A 11 -20.25 9.52 -19.30
CA GLU A 11 -19.42 8.48 -18.73
C GLU A 11 -20.04 8.15 -17.37
N LYS A 12 -20.76 7.02 -17.30
CA LYS A 12 -21.23 6.48 -16.03
C LYS A 12 -19.99 6.29 -15.16
N ALA A 13 -19.84 7.15 -14.16
CA ALA A 13 -18.99 6.85 -13.02
C ALA A 13 -19.39 5.43 -12.56
N GLY A 14 -18.45 4.49 -12.63
CA GLY A 14 -18.69 3.12 -12.20
C GLY A 14 -19.27 3.13 -10.79
N ASP A 15 -20.19 2.21 -10.51
CA ASP A 15 -20.78 2.09 -9.18
C ASP A 15 -19.67 2.11 -8.11
N PRO A 16 -19.87 2.80 -6.97
CA PRO A 16 -18.87 2.82 -5.92
C PRO A 16 -18.52 1.38 -5.54
N LEU A 17 -17.21 1.06 -5.55
CA LEU A 17 -16.74 -0.24 -5.08
C LEU A 17 -17.29 -0.48 -3.67
N ASP A 18 -17.81 -1.68 -3.42
CA ASP A 18 -18.10 -2.06 -2.05
C ASP A 18 -16.80 -2.06 -1.23
N ILE A 19 -16.93 -1.84 0.07
CA ILE A 19 -15.75 -1.67 0.96
C ILE A 19 -14.87 -2.93 0.96
N GLN A 20 -15.45 -4.11 0.76
CA GLN A 20 -14.69 -5.36 0.68
C GLN A 20 -13.81 -5.38 -0.57
N THR A 21 -14.38 -5.03 -1.72
CA THR A 21 -13.67 -4.96 -3.00
C THR A 21 -12.56 -3.91 -2.93
N LEU A 22 -12.84 -2.73 -2.36
CA LEU A 22 -11.81 -1.71 -2.17
C LEU A 22 -10.69 -2.18 -1.23
N TYR A 23 -11.04 -2.88 -0.14
CA TYR A 23 -10.07 -3.46 0.78
C TYR A 23 -9.16 -4.47 0.08
N ASP A 24 -9.74 -5.43 -0.64
CA ASP A 24 -9.02 -6.46 -1.37
C ASP A 24 -8.12 -5.84 -2.44
N GLU A 25 -8.61 -4.84 -3.19
CA GLU A 25 -7.77 -4.15 -4.16
C GLU A 25 -6.58 -3.40 -3.53
N ILE A 26 -6.74 -2.79 -2.36
CA ILE A 26 -5.63 -2.12 -1.65
C ILE A 26 -4.61 -3.18 -1.19
N TYR A 27 -5.10 -4.30 -0.66
CA TYR A 27 -4.25 -5.42 -0.25
C TYR A 27 -3.42 -5.96 -1.41
N ASP A 28 -4.06 -6.26 -2.55
CA ASP A 28 -3.41 -6.78 -3.75
C ASP A 28 -2.36 -5.81 -4.31
N ARG A 29 -2.63 -4.50 -4.26
CA ARG A 29 -1.66 -3.46 -4.66
C ARG A 29 -0.44 -3.46 -3.74
N LEU A 30 -0.65 -3.50 -2.42
CA LEU A 30 0.45 -3.57 -1.44
C LEU A 30 1.31 -4.82 -1.64
N GLU A 31 0.68 -5.98 -1.88
CA GLU A 31 1.39 -7.22 -2.14
C GLU A 31 2.18 -7.17 -3.45
N LYS A 32 1.58 -6.65 -4.51
CA LYS A 32 2.25 -6.50 -5.81
C LYS A 32 3.48 -5.59 -5.72
N ASP A 33 3.34 -4.44 -5.07
CA ASP A 33 4.43 -3.47 -4.91
C ASP A 33 5.56 -4.07 -4.06
N HIS A 34 5.22 -4.78 -2.98
CA HIS A 34 6.20 -5.47 -2.14
C HIS A 34 6.99 -6.52 -2.92
N ASN A 35 6.30 -7.35 -3.72
CA ASN A 35 6.93 -8.36 -4.56
C ASN A 35 7.85 -7.74 -5.62
N GLN A 36 7.48 -6.58 -6.18
CA GLN A 36 8.31 -5.85 -7.14
C GLN A 36 9.61 -5.33 -6.49
N VAL A 37 9.53 -4.79 -5.27
CA VAL A 37 10.71 -4.33 -4.53
C VAL A 37 11.61 -5.51 -4.16
N MET A 38 11.04 -6.62 -3.69
CA MET A 38 11.79 -7.86 -3.39
C MET A 38 12.49 -8.41 -4.62
N GLY A 39 11.81 -8.43 -5.77
CA GLY A 39 12.41 -8.83 -7.04
C GLY A 39 13.58 -7.92 -7.43
N THR A 40 13.50 -6.62 -7.14
CA THR A 40 14.59 -5.66 -7.37
C THR A 40 15.77 -5.91 -6.44
N LEU A 41 15.53 -6.17 -5.15
CA LEU A 41 16.59 -6.50 -4.17
C LEU A 41 17.35 -7.79 -4.51
N GLN A 42 16.70 -8.73 -5.19
CA GLN A 42 17.31 -9.98 -5.63
C GLN A 42 18.13 -9.84 -6.93
N GLN A 43 18.02 -8.72 -7.63
CA GLN A 43 18.81 -8.47 -8.84
C GLN A 43 20.26 -8.09 -8.49
N ASN A 44 21.21 -8.72 -9.19
CA ASN A 44 22.60 -8.32 -9.13
C ASN A 44 22.79 -7.00 -9.88
N GLY A 45 23.41 -6.00 -9.26
CA GLY A 45 23.81 -4.75 -9.93
C GLY A 45 23.38 -3.45 -9.25
N LEU A 46 22.63 -3.52 -8.14
CA LEU A 46 22.34 -2.33 -7.34
C LEU A 46 23.62 -1.79 -6.70
N ASN A 47 23.81 -0.48 -6.77
CA ASN A 47 24.79 0.18 -5.92
C ASN A 47 24.27 0.30 -4.47
N GLU A 48 25.14 0.67 -3.53
CA GLU A 48 24.79 0.79 -2.10
C GLU A 48 23.60 1.73 -1.83
N GLU A 49 23.52 2.87 -2.55
CA GLU A 49 22.42 3.83 -2.37
C GLU A 49 21.08 3.26 -2.87
N GLU A 50 21.10 2.59 -4.02
CA GLU A 50 19.93 1.93 -4.60
C GLU A 50 19.46 0.78 -3.71
N LYS A 51 20.39 0.01 -3.17
CA LYS A 51 20.10 -1.06 -2.22
C LYS A 51 19.44 -0.50 -0.96
N GLU A 52 19.98 0.57 -0.36
CA GLU A 52 19.37 1.19 0.81
C GLU A 52 17.98 1.79 0.52
N LYS A 53 17.74 2.31 -0.69
CA LYS A 53 16.39 2.74 -1.10
C LYS A 53 15.43 1.55 -1.17
N ALA A 54 15.86 0.45 -1.78
CA ALA A 54 15.04 -0.75 -1.92
C ALA A 54 14.74 -1.41 -0.56
N GLU A 55 15.72 -1.49 0.34
CA GLU A 55 15.53 -1.98 1.71
C GLU A 55 14.53 -1.12 2.49
N ARG A 56 14.57 0.21 2.33
CA ARG A 56 13.58 1.10 2.97
C ARG A 56 12.18 0.93 2.41
N MET A 57 12.04 0.71 1.11
CA MET A 57 10.75 0.45 0.47
C MET A 57 10.15 -0.88 0.92
N GLU A 58 10.99 -1.93 1.02
CA GLU A 58 10.60 -3.25 1.51
C GLU A 58 10.05 -3.16 2.93
N LEU A 59 10.81 -2.56 3.84
CA LEU A 59 10.39 -2.38 5.23
C LEU A 59 9.07 -1.61 5.34
N ALA A 60 8.91 -0.54 4.56
CA ALA A 60 7.70 0.28 4.59
C ALA A 60 6.47 -0.50 4.09
N LEU A 61 6.62 -1.29 3.03
CA LEU A 61 5.54 -2.10 2.46
C LEU A 61 5.17 -3.27 3.37
N GLN A 62 6.15 -3.95 3.96
CA GLN A 62 5.89 -5.00 4.96
C GLN A 62 5.15 -4.42 6.17
N THR A 63 5.62 -3.30 6.70
CA THR A 63 4.95 -2.58 7.80
C THR A 63 3.52 -2.20 7.41
N ALA A 64 3.31 -1.68 6.19
CA ALA A 64 1.99 -1.30 5.72
C ALA A 64 1.05 -2.51 5.64
N LYS A 65 1.53 -3.68 5.18
CA LYS A 65 0.75 -4.93 5.19
C LYS A 65 0.39 -5.36 6.61
N ASP A 66 1.37 -5.39 7.52
CA ASP A 66 1.15 -5.78 8.91
C ASP A 66 0.09 -4.87 9.57
N ILE A 67 0.19 -3.57 9.32
CA ILE A 67 -0.79 -2.57 9.75
C ILE A 67 -2.16 -2.85 9.13
N PHE A 68 -2.23 -3.04 7.81
CA PHE A 68 -3.50 -3.22 7.12
C PHE A 68 -4.24 -4.50 7.53
N GLU A 69 -3.50 -5.54 7.94
CA GLU A 69 -4.04 -6.80 8.47
C GLU A 69 -4.41 -6.70 9.96
N ASN A 70 -3.61 -5.99 10.78
CA ASN A 70 -3.69 -6.11 12.24
C ASN A 70 -4.12 -4.83 12.98
N ILE A 71 -4.06 -3.64 12.37
CA ILE A 71 -4.25 -2.35 13.06
C ILE A 71 -5.72 -2.05 13.43
N MET A 72 -6.66 -2.93 13.13
CA MET A 72 -8.09 -2.71 13.43
C MET A 72 -8.61 -3.60 14.58
N THR A 73 -7.74 -4.38 15.22
CA THR A 73 -8.11 -5.14 16.42
C THR A 73 -7.83 -4.29 17.66
N PRO A 74 -8.84 -3.87 18.43
CA PRO A 74 -8.63 -3.13 19.67
C PRO A 74 -7.72 -3.90 20.64
N GLY A 75 -6.84 -3.20 21.35
CA GLY A 75 -5.84 -3.81 22.23
C GLY A 75 -4.60 -4.39 21.53
N THR A 76 -4.38 -4.09 20.24
CA THR A 76 -3.19 -4.55 19.51
C THR A 76 -1.96 -3.68 19.81
N SER A 77 -0.86 -4.33 20.19
CA SER A 77 0.48 -3.74 20.23
C SER A 77 1.36 -4.43 19.20
N MET A 78 1.96 -3.65 18.31
CA MET A 78 2.85 -4.12 17.26
C MET A 78 4.23 -3.50 17.44
N LYS A 79 5.27 -4.33 17.40
CA LYS A 79 6.66 -3.87 17.43
C LYS A 79 7.40 -4.38 16.19
N ILE A 80 7.77 -3.45 15.34
CA ILE A 80 8.57 -3.69 14.14
C ILE A 80 10.03 -3.46 14.52
N VAL A 81 10.84 -4.52 14.48
CA VAL A 81 12.26 -4.48 14.85
C VAL A 81 13.10 -4.61 13.60
N HIS A 82 13.97 -3.63 13.36
CA HIS A 82 14.91 -3.59 12.26
C HIS A 82 16.35 -3.49 12.77
N SER A 83 17.33 -3.83 11.94
CA SER A 83 18.76 -3.76 12.28
C SER A 83 19.22 -2.36 12.71
N LYS A 84 18.54 -1.31 12.25
CA LYS A 84 18.84 0.11 12.51
C LYS A 84 17.97 0.73 13.62
N GLY A 85 17.00 0.02 14.20
CA GLY A 85 16.08 0.57 15.21
C GLY A 85 14.75 -0.17 15.31
N SER A 86 13.83 0.30 16.15
CA SER A 86 12.49 -0.29 16.28
C SER A 86 11.39 0.75 16.25
N LEU A 87 10.28 0.43 15.59
CA LEU A 87 9.02 1.18 15.63
C LEU A 87 8.00 0.39 16.47
N THR A 88 7.33 1.05 17.39
CA THR A 88 6.23 0.46 18.17
C THR A 88 4.95 1.23 17.87
N ILE A 89 3.88 0.49 17.58
CA ILE A 89 2.52 1.00 17.37
C ILE A 89 1.65 0.41 18.47
N GLU A 90 0.97 1.26 19.23
CA GLU A 90 0.02 0.88 20.27
C GLU A 90 -1.35 1.43 19.93
N ILE A 91 -2.37 0.56 19.92
CA ILE A 91 -3.76 0.91 19.69
C ILE A 91 -4.51 0.70 20.99
N ASN A 92 -4.87 1.81 21.62
CA ASN A 92 -5.66 1.80 22.84
C ASN A 92 -7.16 1.83 22.49
N ASP A 93 -7.98 1.19 23.33
CA ASP A 93 -9.45 1.16 23.25
C ASP A 93 -10.10 2.55 23.35
#